data_AF-A0A7C4FF22-F1
#
_entry.id   AF-A0A7C4FF22-F1
#
_cell.length_a   1.000
_cell.length_b   1.000
_cell.length_c   1.000
_cell.angle_alpha   90.00
_cell.angle_beta   90.00
_cell.angle_gamma   90.00
#
_symmetry.space_group_name_H-M   'P 1'
#
loop_
_entity.id
_entity.type
_entity.pdbx_description
1 polymer ?
#
loop_
_entity_poly.entity_id
_entity_poly.type
_entity_poly.pdbx_seq_one_letter_code
_entity_poly.pdbx_strand_id
1 'polypeptide(L)' 'MPKGVLSVDEIRKMTPEERKRKLAELRAELSRLLAQAQRGSLEKPSSIRKIKRTIAMILTVEQEARQGKGA' A
#
# COMPACT_ATOMS: atom_id res chain seq x y z
N MET A 1 -5.87 -6.41 13.24
CA MET A 1 -5.90 -5.23 12.35
C MET A 1 -5.61 -5.70 10.92
N PRO A 2 -6.33 -5.27 9.87
CA PRO A 2 -5.97 -5.65 8.50
C PRO A 2 -4.55 -5.18 8.22
N LYS A 3 -3.70 -6.06 7.66
CA LYS A 3 -2.25 -5.90 7.47
C LYS A 3 -1.84 -4.80 6.45
N GLY A 4 -2.71 -3.82 6.20
CA GLY A 4 -2.68 -2.93 5.03
C GLY A 4 -2.67 -1.42 5.31
N VAL A 5 -2.50 -0.96 6.56
CA VAL A 5 -2.35 0.46 6.87
C VAL A 5 -1.00 0.68 7.52
N LEU A 6 -0.11 1.36 6.80
CA LEU A 6 1.21 1.78 7.28
C LEU A 6 1.20 3.31 7.42
N SER A 7 1.91 3.81 8.42
CA SER A 7 2.30 5.21 8.50
C SER A 7 3.45 5.51 7.52
N VAL A 8 3.63 6.78 7.18
CA VAL A 8 4.75 7.22 6.33
C VAL A 8 6.09 6.93 7.02
N ASP A 9 6.16 7.08 8.34
CA ASP A 9 7.40 6.83 9.11
C ASP A 9 7.81 5.36 9.07
N GLU A 10 6.85 4.44 9.16
CA GLU A 10 7.12 3.00 8.98
C GLU A 10 7.64 2.71 7.58
N ILE A 11 7.06 3.31 6.54
CA ILE A 11 7.50 3.15 5.16
C ILE A 11 8.92 3.70 4.97
N ARG A 12 9.24 4.85 5.58
CA ARG A 12 10.58 5.46 5.50
C ARG A 12 11.66 4.59 6.14
N LYS A 13 11.33 3.87 7.21
CA LYS A 13 12.22 2.91 7.87
C LYS A 13 12.47 1.62 7.07
N MET A 14 11.59 1.30 6.12
CA MET A 14 11.78 0.13 5.25
C MET A 14 12.90 0.34 4.24
N THR A 15 13.60 -0.73 3.91
CA THR A 15 14.53 -0.77 2.76
C THR A 15 13.78 -0.70 1.43
N PRO A 16 14.44 -0.31 0.32
CA PRO A 16 13.82 -0.34 -1.01
C PRO A 16 13.24 -1.72 -1.37
N GLU A 17 13.91 -2.80 -1.00
CA GLU A 17 13.48 -4.18 -1.24
C GLU A 17 12.22 -4.51 -0.43
N GLU A 18 12.17 -4.11 0.84
CA GLU A 18 11.00 -4.28 1.71
C GLU A 18 9.79 -3.51 1.17
N ARG A 19 9.99 -2.26 0.73
CA ARG A 19 8.93 -1.44 0.12
C ARG A 19 8.40 -2.08 -1.16
N LYS A 20 9.28 -2.62 -2.02
CA LYS A 20 8.88 -3.35 -3.24
C LYS A 20 8.08 -4.61 -2.92
N ARG A 21 8.51 -5.42 -1.95
CA ARG A 21 7.77 -6.60 -1.48
C ARG A 21 6.40 -6.19 -0.95
N LYS A 22 6.36 -5.15 -0.10
CA LYS A 22 5.11 -4.67 0.48
C LYS A 22 4.15 -4.10 -0.55
N LEU A 23 4.66 -3.40 -1.55
CA LEU A 23 3.88 -2.92 -2.68
C LEU A 23 3.23 -4.06 -3.47
N ALA A 24 3.95 -5.17 -3.69
CA ALA A 24 3.41 -6.34 -4.37
C ALA A 24 2.29 -7.00 -3.55
N GLU A 25 2.47 -7.15 -2.24
CA GLU A 25 1.43 -7.67 -1.33
C GLU A 25 0.15 -6.81 -1.39
N LEU A 26 0.29 -5.49 -1.26
CA LEU A 26 -0.84 -4.56 -1.26
C LEU A 26 -1.59 -4.55 -2.60
N ARG A 27 -0.87 -4.70 -3.72
CA ARG A 27 -1.51 -4.83 -5.04
C ARG A 27 -2.30 -6.13 -5.15
N ALA A 28 -1.76 -7.26 -4.66
CA ALA A 28 -2.48 -8.53 -4.63
C ALA A 28 -3.73 -8.46 -3.74
N GLU A 29 -3.63 -7.81 -2.58
CA GLU A 29 -4.77 -7.59 -1.68
C GLU A 29 -5.84 -6.70 -2.33
N LEU A 30 -5.42 -5.60 -2.99
CA LEU A 30 -6.33 -4.73 -3.73
C LEU A 30 -7.10 -5.49 -4.82
N SER A 31 -6.41 -6.33 -5.60
CA SER A 31 -7.06 -7.15 -6.63
C SER A 31 -8.12 -8.08 -6.05
N ARG A 32 -7.84 -8.71 -4.89
CA ARG A 32 -8.82 -9.56 -4.19
C ARG A 32 -10.03 -8.77 -3.72
N LEU A 33 -9.83 -7.59 -3.13
CA LEU A 33 -10.93 -6.73 -2.67
C LEU A 33 -11.78 -6.22 -3.83
N LEU A 34 -11.17 -5.87 -4.97
CA LEU A 34 -11.90 -5.47 -6.17
C LEU A 34 -12.74 -6.63 -6.73
N ALA A 35 -12.20 -7.85 -6.75
CA ALA A 35 -12.95 -9.03 -7.17
C ALA A 35 -14.12 -9.36 -6.22
N GLN A 36 -13.97 -9.12 -4.91
CA GLN A 36 -15.08 -9.20 -3.96
C GLN A 36 -16.12 -8.11 -4.20
N ALA A 37 -15.68 -6.87 -4.47
CA ALA A 37 -16.57 -5.75 -4.76
C ALA A 37 -17.44 -6.02 -5.99
N GLN A 38 -16.83 -6.53 -7.07
CA GLN A 38 -17.54 -6.87 -8.31
C GLN A 38 -18.59 -7.96 -8.10
N ARG A 39 -18.34 -8.92 -7.21
CA ARG A 39 -19.28 -10.00 -6.86
C ARG A 39 -20.30 -9.60 -5.79
N GLY A 40 -20.27 -8.36 -5.31
CA GLY A 40 -21.15 -7.89 -4.23
C GLY A 40 -20.84 -8.48 -2.85
N SER A 41 -19.70 -9.16 -2.68
CA SER A 41 -19.32 -9.84 -1.43
C SER A 41 -18.33 -9.04 -0.57
N LEU A 42 -18.07 -7.77 -0.92
CA LEU A 42 -17.16 -6.92 -0.16
C LEU A 42 -17.83 -6.36 1.09
N GLU A 43 -17.39 -6.81 2.26
CA GLU A 43 -17.93 -6.35 3.55
C GLU A 43 -17.55 -4.91 3.91
N LYS A 44 -16.34 -4.47 3.53
CA LYS A 44 -15.78 -3.17 3.95
C LYS A 44 -15.25 -2.38 2.75
N PRO A 45 -16.10 -1.57 2.08
CA PRO A 45 -15.68 -0.71 0.96
C PRO A 45 -14.51 0.23 1.29
N SER A 46 -14.44 0.70 2.53
CA SER A 46 -13.36 1.58 3.00
C SER A 46 -11.96 0.93 2.95
N SER A 47 -11.87 -0.40 2.95
CA SER A 47 -10.61 -1.14 2.86
C SER A 47 -9.89 -0.87 1.53
N ILE A 48 -10.62 -0.77 0.42
CA ILE A 48 -10.03 -0.45 -0.89
C ILE A 48 -9.35 0.92 -0.85
N ARG A 49 -10.03 1.93 -0.30
CA ARG A 49 -9.48 3.29 -0.18
C ARG A 49 -8.21 3.31 0.68
N LYS A 50 -8.21 2.57 1.80
CA LYS A 50 -7.05 2.45 2.69
C LYS A 50 -5.85 1.84 1.97
N ILE A 51 -6.04 0.72 1.28
CA ILE A 51 -4.95 0.06 0.54
C ILE A 51 -4.41 0.94 -0.58
N LYS A 52 -5.27 1.58 -1.37
CA LYS A 52 -4.84 2.54 -2.41
C LYS A 52 -3.99 3.66 -1.83
N ARG A 53 -4.37 4.21 -0.67
CA ARG A 53 -3.59 5.24 0.03
C ARG A 53 -2.22 4.71 0.46
N THR A 54 -2.15 3.52 1.06
CA THR A 54 -0.88 2.90 1.46
C THR A 54 0.04 2.67 0.26
N ILE A 55 -0.49 2.17 -0.86
CA ILE A 55 0.26 2.02 -2.12
C ILE A 55 0.84 3.36 -2.58
N ALA A 56 0.02 4.42 -2.60
CA ALA A 56 0.47 5.74 -3.00
C ALA A 56 1.60 6.26 -2.10
N MET A 57 1.48 6.11 -0.78
CA MET A 57 2.53 6.52 0.16
C MET A 57 3.86 5.78 -0.08
N ILE A 58 3.83 4.46 -0.32
CA ILE A 58 5.04 3.70 -0.65
C ILE A 58 5.70 4.24 -1.92
N LEU A 59 4.90 4.47 -2.97
CA LEU A 59 5.42 5.01 -4.23
C LEU A 59 6.01 6.41 -4.09
N THR A 60 5.42 7.26 -3.24
CA THR A 60 5.95 8.58 -2.92
C THR A 60 7.30 8.47 -2.24
N VAL A 61 7.43 7.67 -1.18
CA VAL A 61 8.71 7.51 -0.47
C VAL A 61 9.80 6.91 -1.38
N GLU A 62 9.45 5.95 -2.25
CA GLU A 62 10.37 5.44 -3.26
C GLU A 62 10.85 6.52 -4.25
N GLN A 63 9.96 7.43 -4.65
CA GLN A 63 10.31 8.55 -5.50
C GLN A 63 11.17 9.59 -4.77
N GLU A 64 10.87 9.91 -3.50
CA GLU A 64 11.69 10.78 -2.65
C GLU A 64 13.11 10.24 -2.49
N ALA A 65 13.24 8.94 -2.22
CA ALA A 65 14.52 8.25 -2.12
C ALA A 65 15.31 8.31 -3.43
N ARG A 66 14.65 8.12 -4.58
CA ARG A 66 15.28 8.23 -5.91
C ARG A 66 15.78 9.64 -6.22
N GLN A 67 15.07 10.67 -5.77
CA GLN A 67 15.42 12.07 -6.00
C GLN A 67 16.47 12.61 -5.01
N GLY A 68 16.93 11.81 -4.05
CA GLY A 68 17.84 12.27 -2.98
C GLY A 68 17.19 13.29 -2.04
N LYS A 69 15.86 13.42 -2.05
CA LYS A 69 15.11 14.37 -1.22
C LYS A 69 14.66 13.78 0.11
N GLY A 70 15.06 12.54 0.41
CA GLY A 70 14.77 11.85 1.65
C GLY A 70 15.80 12.17 2.72
N ALA A 71 15.66 13.33 3.36
CA ALA A 71 16.25 13.64 4.66
C ALA A 71 15.12 13.95 5.64
#